data_AF-A0A6A0H9H7-F1
#
_entry.id   AF-A0A6A0H9H7-F1
#
_cell.length_a   1.000
_cell.length_b   1.000
_cell.length_c   1.000
_cell.angle_alpha   90.00
_cell.angle_beta   90.00
_cell.angle_gamma   90.00
#
_symmetry.space_group_name_H-M   'P 1'
#
loop_
_entity.id
_entity.type
_entity.pdbx_description
1 polymer ?
#
loop_
_entity_poly.entity_id
_entity_poly.type
_entity_poly.pdbx_seq_one_letter_code
_entity_poly.pdbx_strand_id
1 'polypeptide(L)'
;MIIRKRKKKCRFALGLREDLRRRLPHYWADYRDGVVGDKTIQKVISTTLFLYFASILPAIAFGVLNDHNTHGKIDVKRVIIGQVIGGIFWGVFSGQPLLVQLTTAPLAIYIKIIYYICADFDLDFNAMYCAVGLWNSFFLILYSLFDVSRLMRWSTRSTEEIFALFISIAFCNDAFSDVIK
;
A
#
# COMPACT_ATOMS: atom_id res chain seq x y z
N MET A 1 11.62 -31.27 8.94
CA MET A 1 11.97 -30.63 10.23
C MET A 1 10.85 -29.66 10.61
N ILE A 2 9.86 -30.11 11.39
CA ILE A 2 8.71 -29.28 11.80
C ILE A 2 9.16 -28.39 12.95
N ILE A 3 9.49 -27.13 12.67
CA ILE A 3 9.82 -26.15 13.71
C ILE A 3 8.55 -25.91 14.55
N ARG A 4 8.55 -26.46 15.75
CA ARG A 4 7.50 -26.29 16.76
C ARG A 4 7.50 -24.82 17.21
N LYS A 5 6.78 -23.94 16.50
CA LYS A 5 6.62 -22.53 16.87
C LYS A 5 5.92 -22.44 18.23
N ARG A 6 6.67 -22.10 19.30
CA ARG A 6 6.11 -21.75 20.62
C ARG A 6 4.97 -20.74 20.43
N LYS A 7 3.77 -21.05 20.96
CA LYS A 7 2.65 -20.09 21.05
C LYS A 7 3.10 -18.93 21.95
N LYS A 8 3.61 -17.85 21.36
CA LYS A 8 3.91 -16.61 22.10
C LYS A 8 2.61 -16.07 22.68
N LYS A 9 2.55 -15.78 23.98
CA LYS A 9 1.41 -15.06 24.59
C LYS A 9 1.23 -13.71 23.87
N CYS A 10 0.00 -13.22 23.73
CA CYS A 10 -0.22 -11.82 23.35
C CYS A 10 0.25 -10.95 24.49
N ARG A 11 1.32 -10.19 24.26
CA ARG A 11 1.77 -9.13 25.14
C ARG A 11 1.66 -7.84 24.35
N PHE A 12 1.23 -6.77 25.00
CA PHE A 12 1.09 -5.46 24.39
C PHE A 12 2.36 -5.06 23.61
N ALA A 13 2.17 -4.71 22.33
CA ALA A 13 3.20 -4.26 21.39
C ALA A 13 4.41 -5.21 21.19
N LEU A 14 4.26 -6.51 21.47
CA LEU A 14 5.39 -7.44 21.35
C LEU A 14 5.86 -7.61 19.90
N GLY A 15 4.93 -7.77 18.95
CA GLY A 15 5.24 -7.89 17.52
C GLY A 15 5.97 -6.67 17.01
N LEU A 16 5.45 -5.46 17.31
CA LEU A 16 6.08 -4.20 16.92
C LEU A 16 7.53 -4.08 17.44
N ARG A 17 7.77 -4.43 18.71
CA ARG A 17 9.12 -4.40 19.30
C ARG A 17 10.06 -5.42 18.65
N GLU A 18 9.56 -6.60 18.31
CA GLU A 18 10.34 -7.62 17.61
C GLU A 18 10.68 -7.19 16.18
N ASP A 19 9.76 -6.56 15.47
CA ASP A 19 9.98 -6.09 14.10
C ASP A 19 10.99 -4.93 14.08
N LEU A 20 10.87 -3.96 14.99
CA LEU A 20 11.86 -2.90 15.16
C LEU A 20 13.25 -3.45 15.47
N ARG A 21 13.36 -4.42 16.39
CA ARG A 21 14.64 -5.03 16.75
C ARG A 21 15.31 -5.75 15.57
N ARG A 22 14.52 -6.32 14.65
CA ARG A 22 15.04 -6.98 13.43
C ARG A 22 15.41 -5.96 12.36
N ARG A 23 14.63 -4.87 12.21
CA ARG A 23 14.82 -3.88 11.14
C ARG A 23 15.95 -2.89 11.43
N LEU A 24 16.04 -2.35 12.65
CA LEU A 24 16.97 -1.28 13.02
C LEU A 24 18.44 -1.54 12.62
N PRO A 25 19.02 -2.75 12.81
CA PRO A 25 20.41 -3.00 12.44
C PRO A 25 20.70 -2.89 10.94
N HIS A 26 19.70 -3.14 10.09
CA HIS A 26 19.86 -3.13 8.62
C HIS A 26 19.62 -1.74 8.03
N TYR A 27 18.99 -0.83 8.78
CA TYR A 27 18.50 0.45 8.25
C TYR A 27 19.62 1.31 7.64
N TRP A 28 20.79 1.35 8.30
CA TRP A 28 21.96 2.06 7.77
C TRP A 28 22.63 1.32 6.61
N ALA A 29 22.63 -0.01 6.66
CA ALA A 29 23.18 -0.84 5.59
C ALA A 29 22.41 -0.63 4.28
N ASP A 30 21.08 -0.49 4.32
CA ASP A 30 20.26 -0.27 3.13
C ASP A 30 20.70 0.96 2.29
N TYR A 31 21.05 2.08 2.95
CA TYR A 31 21.56 3.26 2.23
C TYR A 31 22.98 3.05 1.71
N ARG A 32 23.82 2.38 2.49
CA ARG A 32 25.19 2.06 2.05
C ARG A 32 25.17 1.13 0.84
N ASP A 33 24.34 0.09 0.88
CA ASP A 33 24.20 -0.93 -0.16
C ASP A 33 23.58 -0.36 -1.44
N GLY A 34 22.86 0.77 -1.35
CA GLY A 34 22.36 1.52 -2.51
C GLY A 34 23.45 2.31 -3.27
N VAL A 35 24.61 2.55 -2.67
CA VAL A 35 25.68 3.38 -3.26
C VAL A 35 26.99 2.61 -3.45
N VAL A 36 27.28 1.67 -2.56
CA VAL A 36 28.55 0.94 -2.49
C VAL A 36 28.39 -0.45 -3.08
N GLY A 37 29.00 -0.70 -4.25
CA GLY A 37 29.07 -2.02 -4.85
C GLY A 37 29.28 -1.99 -6.36
N ASP A 38 29.71 -3.12 -6.92
CA ASP A 38 29.91 -3.24 -8.37
C ASP A 38 28.57 -3.17 -9.11
N LYS A 39 28.47 -2.24 -10.07
CA LYS A 39 27.26 -1.92 -10.85
C LYS A 39 26.04 -1.51 -10.02
N THR A 40 26.19 -1.26 -8.71
CA THR A 40 25.07 -0.89 -7.83
C THR A 40 24.39 0.40 -8.29
N ILE A 41 25.17 1.45 -8.58
CA ILE A 41 24.63 2.75 -9.03
C ILE A 41 23.82 2.60 -10.32
N GLN A 42 24.30 1.79 -11.26
CA GLN A 42 23.59 1.51 -12.51
C GLN A 42 22.25 0.79 -12.26
N LYS A 43 22.25 -0.22 -11.37
CA LYS A 43 21.02 -0.93 -10.98
C LYS A 43 20.04 0.02 -10.32
N VAL A 44 20.48 0.83 -9.37
CA VAL A 44 19.61 1.78 -8.64
C VAL A 44 18.99 2.77 -9.61
N ILE A 45 19.77 3.39 -10.51
CA ILE A 45 19.23 4.33 -11.49
C ILE A 45 18.23 3.63 -12.43
N SER A 46 18.60 2.47 -12.98
CA SER A 46 17.74 1.72 -13.90
C SER A 46 16.43 1.29 -13.24
N THR A 47 16.48 0.73 -12.04
CA THR A 47 15.29 0.32 -11.27
C THR A 47 14.45 1.52 -10.85
N THR A 48 15.07 2.65 -10.48
CA THR A 48 14.34 3.88 -10.12
C THR A 48 13.55 4.41 -11.32
N LEU A 49 14.18 4.50 -12.50
CA LEU A 49 13.50 4.94 -13.72
C LEU A 49 12.37 3.97 -14.13
N PHE A 50 12.64 2.66 -14.07
CA PHE A 50 11.63 1.65 -14.36
C PHE A 50 10.43 1.76 -13.42
N LEU A 51 10.65 1.82 -12.10
CA LEU A 51 9.59 1.92 -11.10
C LEU A 51 8.84 3.26 -11.19
N TYR A 52 9.51 4.35 -11.56
CA TYR A 52 8.86 5.63 -11.79
C TYR A 52 7.77 5.51 -12.88
N PHE A 53 8.11 4.98 -14.06
CA PHE A 53 7.14 4.79 -15.12
C PHE A 53 6.09 3.71 -14.80
N ALA A 54 6.49 2.64 -14.12
CA ALA A 54 5.57 1.58 -13.70
C ALA A 54 4.54 2.07 -12.66
N SER A 55 4.89 3.05 -11.83
CA SER A 55 4.00 3.56 -10.77
C SER A 55 3.16 4.76 -11.19
N ILE A 56 3.66 5.61 -12.10
CA ILE A 56 2.93 6.80 -12.52
C ILE A 56 1.70 6.46 -13.38
N LEU A 57 1.79 5.46 -14.26
CA LEU A 57 0.69 5.08 -15.15
C LEU A 57 -0.55 4.60 -14.37
N PRO A 58 -0.45 3.64 -13.42
CA PRO A 58 -1.57 3.28 -12.57
C PRO A 58 -2.07 4.45 -11.71
N ALA A 59 -1.17 5.32 -11.23
CA ALA A 59 -1.57 6.49 -10.43
C ALA A 59 -2.43 7.47 -11.24
N ILE A 60 -2.10 7.71 -12.52
CA ILE A 60 -2.90 8.53 -13.43
C ILE A 60 -4.23 7.84 -13.73
N ALA A 61 -4.21 6.55 -14.09
CA ALA A 61 -5.42 5.80 -14.42
C ALA A 61 -6.43 5.78 -13.26
N PHE A 62 -5.98 5.43 -12.05
CA PHE A 62 -6.82 5.49 -10.85
C PHE A 62 -7.17 6.93 -10.43
N GLY A 63 -6.31 7.90 -10.75
CA GLY A 63 -6.61 9.33 -10.59
C GLY A 63 -7.80 9.77 -11.43
N VAL A 64 -7.83 9.42 -12.72
CA VAL A 64 -8.94 9.72 -13.64
C VAL A 64 -10.21 9.00 -13.19
N LEU A 65 -10.08 7.73 -12.77
CA LEU A 65 -11.20 6.97 -12.24
C LEU A 65 -11.80 7.62 -10.98
N ASN A 66 -10.95 8.08 -10.06
CA ASN A 66 -11.40 8.77 -8.84
C ASN A 66 -12.00 10.15 -9.13
N ASP A 67 -11.47 10.87 -10.11
CA ASP A 67 -12.00 12.15 -10.56
C ASP A 67 -13.44 11.99 -11.06
N HIS A 68 -13.68 10.98 -11.90
CA HIS A 68 -15.02 10.63 -12.38
C HIS A 68 -15.93 10.13 -11.24
N ASN A 69 -15.43 9.25 -10.36
CA ASN A 69 -16.22 8.67 -9.27
C ASN A 69 -16.62 9.69 -8.19
N THR A 70 -15.88 10.80 -8.07
CA THR A 70 -16.10 11.82 -7.03
C THR A 70 -16.49 13.18 -7.60
N HIS A 71 -16.85 13.24 -8.89
CA HIS A 71 -17.21 14.47 -9.60
C HIS A 71 -16.18 15.60 -9.39
N GLY A 72 -14.90 15.29 -9.54
CA GLY A 72 -13.80 16.25 -9.44
C GLY A 72 -13.33 16.59 -8.02
N LYS A 73 -13.84 15.93 -6.98
CA LYS A 73 -13.36 16.14 -5.60
C LYS A 73 -11.96 15.55 -5.37
N ILE A 74 -11.66 14.39 -5.98
CA ILE A 74 -10.35 13.76 -5.98
C ILE A 74 -9.84 13.71 -7.42
N ASP A 75 -9.08 14.74 -7.80
CA ASP A 75 -8.45 14.83 -9.12
C ASP A 75 -7.15 14.01 -9.21
N VAL A 76 -6.66 13.82 -10.43
CA VAL A 76 -5.39 13.15 -10.72
C VAL A 76 -4.24 13.78 -9.94
N LYS A 77 -4.23 15.12 -9.83
CA LYS A 77 -3.18 15.86 -9.12
C LYS A 77 -3.12 15.48 -7.64
N ARG A 78 -4.26 15.43 -6.94
CA ARG A 78 -4.33 15.03 -5.52
C ARG A 78 -3.87 13.60 -5.31
N VAL A 79 -4.22 12.69 -6.22
CA VAL A 79 -3.76 11.30 -6.16
C VAL A 79 -2.23 11.22 -6.30
N ILE A 80 -1.64 11.91 -7.28
CA ILE A 80 -0.19 11.93 -7.46
C ILE A 80 0.52 12.54 -6.24
N ILE A 81 0.02 13.67 -5.72
CA ILE A 81 0.60 14.30 -4.53
C ILE A 81 0.52 13.37 -3.32
N GLY A 82 -0.63 12.74 -3.09
CA GLY A 82 -0.82 11.79 -2.00
C GLY A 82 0.13 10.58 -2.12
N GLN A 83 0.29 10.07 -3.33
CA GLN A 83 1.21 8.98 -3.65
C GLN A 83 2.68 9.35 -3.39
N VAL A 84 3.09 10.57 -3.76
CA VAL A 84 4.46 11.06 -3.51
C VAL A 84 4.72 11.21 -2.01
N ILE A 85 3.81 11.86 -1.27
CA ILE A 85 3.95 12.06 0.18
C ILE A 85 3.98 10.71 0.91
N GLY A 86 3.05 9.82 0.58
CA GLY A 86 2.99 8.47 1.13
C GLY A 86 4.25 7.65 0.81
N GLY A 87 4.72 7.72 -0.44
CA GLY A 87 5.92 7.02 -0.89
C GLY A 87 7.20 7.50 -0.21
N ILE A 88 7.39 8.81 -0.03
CA ILE A 88 8.54 9.35 0.71
C ILE A 88 8.49 8.89 2.18
N PHE A 89 7.32 9.01 2.82
CA PHE A 89 7.15 8.58 4.20
C PHE A 89 7.44 7.07 4.36
N TRP A 90 6.93 6.25 3.45
CA TRP A 90 7.20 4.82 3.43
C TRP A 90 8.66 4.49 3.15
N GLY A 91 9.32 5.18 2.21
CA GLY A 91 10.74 5.00 1.92
C GLY A 91 11.65 5.26 3.13
N VAL A 92 11.26 6.17 4.03
CA VAL A 92 12.04 6.58 5.20
C VAL A 92 11.62 5.87 6.50
N PHE A 93 10.40 5.32 6.61
CA PHE A 93 9.93 4.74 7.87
C PHE A 93 9.47 3.28 7.76
N SER A 94 9.54 2.66 6.57
CA SER A 94 9.05 1.29 6.38
C SER A 94 9.94 0.21 7.02
N GLY A 95 9.27 -0.83 7.51
CA GLY A 95 9.93 -2.08 7.89
C GLY A 95 10.34 -2.95 6.70
N GLN A 96 9.79 -2.67 5.51
CA GLN A 96 10.07 -3.38 4.27
C GLN A 96 10.09 -2.40 3.08
N PRO A 97 11.25 -1.83 2.73
CA PRO A 97 11.37 -0.78 1.72
C PRO A 97 11.20 -1.30 0.28
N LEU A 98 11.26 -2.62 0.05
CA LEU A 98 10.99 -3.20 -1.27
C LEU A 98 9.51 -3.14 -1.68
N LEU A 99 8.60 -2.86 -0.75
CA LEU A 99 7.17 -2.78 -1.04
C LEU A 99 6.85 -1.44 -1.70
N VAL A 100 6.36 -1.48 -2.95
CA VAL A 100 5.86 -0.31 -3.69
C VAL A 100 4.38 -0.13 -3.37
N GLN A 101 4.03 0.93 -2.66
CA GLN A 101 2.63 1.27 -2.37
C GLN A 101 2.00 1.85 -3.63
N LEU A 102 0.79 1.42 -3.99
CA LEU A 102 0.04 1.90 -5.16
C LEU A 102 -1.45 1.92 -4.81
N THR A 103 -2.19 2.86 -5.42
CA THR A 103 -3.66 2.82 -5.38
C THR A 103 -4.15 1.63 -6.19
N THR A 104 -5.20 0.97 -5.72
CA THR A 104 -5.78 -0.23 -6.36
C THR A 104 -7.27 -0.04 -6.60
N ALA A 105 -7.84 -0.84 -7.51
CA ALA A 105 -9.25 -0.76 -7.88
C ALA A 105 -10.21 -0.89 -6.68
N PRO A 106 -10.00 -1.79 -5.69
CA PRO A 106 -10.87 -1.86 -4.51
C PRO A 106 -10.91 -0.56 -3.71
N LEU A 107 -9.78 0.16 -3.62
CA LEU A 107 -9.73 1.46 -2.94
C LEU A 107 -10.51 2.53 -3.71
N ALA A 108 -10.42 2.54 -5.05
CA ALA A 108 -11.22 3.45 -5.88
C ALA A 108 -12.72 3.21 -5.75
N ILE A 109 -13.14 1.94 -5.69
CA ILE A 109 -14.55 1.57 -5.42
C ILE A 109 -14.98 2.02 -4.02
N TYR A 110 -14.11 1.85 -3.01
CA TYR A 110 -14.40 2.30 -1.66
C TYR A 110 -14.59 3.83 -1.57
N ILE A 111 -13.73 4.61 -2.25
CA ILE A 111 -13.86 6.07 -2.37
C ILE A 111 -15.21 6.46 -2.99
N LYS A 112 -15.60 5.79 -4.09
CA LYS A 112 -16.89 5.99 -4.75
C LYS A 112 -18.08 5.76 -3.81
N ILE A 113 -18.03 4.70 -3.02
CA ILE A 113 -19.09 4.37 -2.05
C ILE A 113 -19.18 5.46 -0.97
N ILE A 114 -18.05 5.92 -0.42
CA ILE A 114 -18.05 7.03 0.56
C ILE A 114 -18.68 8.28 -0.06
N TYR A 115 -18.34 8.59 -1.31
CA TYR A 115 -18.91 9.73 -2.01
C TYR A 115 -20.44 9.63 -2.13
N TYR A 116 -20.97 8.47 -2.53
CA TYR A 116 -22.42 8.27 -2.59
C TYR A 116 -23.10 8.37 -1.24
N ILE A 117 -22.53 7.79 -0.19
CA ILE A 117 -23.05 7.95 1.17
C ILE A 117 -23.07 9.43 1.56
N CYS A 118 -22.03 10.20 1.24
CA CYS A 118 -22.03 11.63 1.51
C CYS A 118 -23.12 12.36 0.73
N ALA A 119 -23.37 12.00 -0.53
CA ALA A 119 -24.42 12.59 -1.34
C ALA A 119 -25.84 12.24 -0.83
N ASP A 120 -26.07 10.98 -0.45
CA ASP A 120 -27.37 10.49 0.03
C ASP A 120 -27.76 11.10 1.39
N PHE A 121 -26.77 11.38 2.24
CA PHE A 121 -26.95 11.93 3.59
C PHE A 121 -26.64 13.45 3.68
N ASP A 122 -26.39 14.12 2.57
CA ASP A 122 -26.04 15.55 2.48
C ASP A 122 -24.85 15.95 3.39
N LEU A 123 -23.79 15.14 3.37
CA LEU A 123 -22.56 15.34 4.14
C LEU A 123 -21.43 15.91 3.28
N ASP A 124 -20.54 16.71 3.88
CA ASP A 124 -19.31 17.13 3.20
C ASP A 124 -18.37 15.94 3.01
N PHE A 125 -18.11 15.61 1.74
CA PHE A 125 -17.25 14.50 1.35
C PHE A 125 -15.84 14.62 1.91
N ASN A 126 -15.23 15.81 1.92
CA ASN A 126 -13.84 15.97 2.36
C ASN A 126 -13.70 15.74 3.87
N ALA A 127 -14.64 16.27 4.65
CA ALA A 127 -14.71 16.07 6.09
C ALA A 127 -14.96 14.60 6.43
N MET A 128 -15.91 13.95 5.76
CA MET A 128 -16.19 12.52 5.96
C MET A 128 -14.99 11.65 5.57
N TYR A 129 -14.36 11.92 4.42
CA TYR A 129 -13.19 11.19 3.96
C TYR A 129 -11.99 11.36 4.92
N CYS A 130 -11.81 12.56 5.49
CA CYS A 130 -10.83 12.81 6.54
C CYS A 130 -11.14 12.00 7.81
N ALA A 131 -12.39 11.99 8.27
CA ALA A 131 -12.81 11.21 9.44
C ALA A 131 -12.57 9.71 9.24
N VAL A 132 -12.92 9.16 8.07
CA VAL A 132 -12.62 7.77 7.70
C VAL A 132 -11.13 7.50 7.76
N GLY A 133 -10.29 8.41 7.25
CA GLY A 133 -8.83 8.31 7.33
C GLY A 133 -8.32 8.26 8.77
N LEU A 134 -8.80 9.16 9.64
CA LEU A 134 -8.42 9.19 11.05
C LEU A 134 -8.82 7.91 11.80
N TRP A 135 -10.03 7.40 11.56
CA TRP A 135 -10.48 6.12 12.12
C TRP A 135 -9.64 4.94 11.61
N ASN A 136 -9.32 4.92 10.32
CA ASN A 136 -8.44 3.90 9.75
C ASN A 136 -7.05 3.91 10.41
N SER A 137 -6.44 5.09 10.60
CA SER A 137 -5.18 5.24 11.32
C SER A 137 -5.27 4.76 12.77
N PHE A 138 -6.36 5.11 13.48
CA PHE A 138 -6.62 4.65 14.84
C PHE A 138 -6.69 3.11 14.93
N PHE A 139 -7.47 2.47 14.05
CA PHE A 139 -7.58 1.02 14.03
C PHE A 139 -6.26 0.33 13.66
N LEU A 140 -5.48 0.89 12.73
CA LEU A 140 -4.16 0.35 12.39
C LEU A 140 -3.19 0.38 13.57
N ILE A 141 -3.17 1.46 14.36
CA ILE A 141 -2.39 1.55 15.60
C ILE A 141 -2.87 0.48 16.58
N LEU A 142 -4.18 0.35 16.77
CA LEU A 142 -4.77 -0.65 17.65
C LEU A 142 -4.34 -2.07 17.24
N TYR A 143 -4.48 -2.41 15.96
CA TYR A 143 -4.12 -3.72 15.42
C TYR A 143 -2.63 -4.03 15.55
N SER A 144 -1.78 -3.03 15.41
CA SER A 144 -0.33 -3.15 15.63
C SER A 144 -0.01 -3.44 17.12
N LEU A 145 -0.66 -2.74 18.05
CA LEU A 145 -0.44 -2.93 19.49
C LEU A 145 -0.93 -4.30 20.01
N PHE A 146 -1.97 -4.85 19.40
CA PHE A 146 -2.56 -6.15 19.77
C PHE A 146 -2.03 -7.35 18.99
N ASP A 147 -0.98 -7.19 18.19
CA ASP A 147 -0.39 -8.26 17.36
C ASP A 147 -1.41 -8.94 16.41
N VAL A 148 -2.37 -8.19 15.85
CA VAL A 148 -3.41 -8.75 14.94
C VAL A 148 -2.78 -9.34 13.68
N SER A 149 -1.57 -8.89 13.29
CA SER A 149 -0.78 -9.48 12.19
C SER A 149 -0.51 -10.98 12.34
N ARG A 150 -0.67 -11.56 13.54
CA ARG A 150 -0.63 -13.02 13.74
C ARG A 150 -1.70 -13.77 12.95
N LEU A 151 -2.80 -13.09 12.59
CA LEU A 151 -3.85 -13.62 11.71
C LEU A 151 -3.28 -14.08 10.36
N MET A 152 -2.24 -13.40 9.86
CA MET A 152 -1.56 -13.77 8.61
C MET A 152 -0.99 -15.19 8.63
N ARG A 153 -0.80 -15.81 9.81
CA ARG A 153 -0.37 -17.22 9.90
C ARG A 153 -1.42 -18.21 9.41
N TRP A 154 -2.67 -17.78 9.28
CA TRP A 154 -3.75 -18.58 8.68
C TRP A 154 -3.87 -18.33 7.18
N SER A 155 -3.21 -17.31 6.64
CA SER A 155 -3.02 -17.18 5.19
C SER A 155 -2.11 -18.31 4.74
N THR A 156 -2.63 -19.18 3.89
CA THR A 156 -1.84 -20.27 3.31
C THR A 156 -1.27 -19.85 1.97
N ARG A 157 -0.21 -20.53 1.54
CA ARG A 157 0.38 -20.31 0.22
C ARG A 157 -0.64 -20.40 -0.91
N SER A 158 -1.59 -21.34 -0.84
CA SER A 158 -2.66 -21.47 -1.83
C SER A 158 -3.55 -20.22 -1.87
N THR A 159 -3.88 -19.65 -0.70
CA THR A 159 -4.64 -18.39 -0.62
C THR A 159 -3.89 -17.22 -1.27
N GLU A 160 -2.58 -17.12 -1.02
CA GLU A 160 -1.72 -16.08 -1.61
C GLU A 160 -1.61 -16.24 -3.13
N GLU A 161 -1.46 -17.46 -3.63
CA GLU A 161 -1.40 -17.75 -5.08
C GLU A 161 -2.72 -17.46 -5.78
N ILE A 162 -3.87 -17.83 -5.18
CA ILE A 162 -5.20 -17.50 -5.73
C ILE A 162 -5.41 -15.98 -5.78
N PHE A 163 -5.01 -15.26 -4.73
CA PHE A 163 -5.11 -13.80 -4.70
C PHE A 163 -4.22 -13.14 -5.74
N ALA A 164 -2.98 -13.60 -5.90
CA ALA A 164 -2.07 -13.09 -6.93
C ALA A 164 -2.60 -13.35 -8.35
N LEU A 165 -3.18 -14.54 -8.59
CA LEU A 165 -3.81 -14.87 -9.87
C LEU A 165 -5.01 -13.96 -10.15
N PHE A 166 -5.87 -13.72 -9.15
CA PHE A 166 -7.01 -12.82 -9.27
C PHE A 166 -6.59 -11.40 -9.69
N ILE A 167 -5.59 -10.82 -9.01
CA ILE A 167 -5.07 -9.49 -9.35
C ILE A 167 -4.46 -9.47 -10.74
N SER A 168 -3.73 -10.53 -11.13
CA SER A 168 -3.12 -10.63 -12.46
C SER A 168 -4.18 -10.68 -13.58
N ILE A 169 -5.26 -11.44 -13.38
CA ILE A 169 -6.39 -11.50 -14.33
C ILE A 169 -7.09 -10.15 -14.41
N ALA A 170 -7.33 -9.49 -13.27
CA ALA A 170 -7.95 -8.17 -13.25
C ALA A 170 -7.15 -7.14 -14.05
N PHE A 171 -5.82 -7.05 -13.84
CA PHE A 171 -4.97 -6.15 -14.62
C PHE A 171 -4.93 -6.49 -16.11
N CYS A 172 -4.95 -7.78 -16.46
CA CYS A 172 -5.01 -8.20 -17.86
C CYS A 172 -6.33 -7.75 -18.52
N ASN A 173 -7.45 -7.93 -17.82
CA ASN A 173 -8.77 -7.50 -18.30
C ASN A 173 -8.89 -5.98 -18.44
N ASP A 174 -8.35 -5.22 -17.49
CA ASP A 174 -8.30 -3.76 -17.56
C ASP A 174 -7.49 -3.32 -18.79
N ALA A 175 -6.32 -3.92 -19.02
CA ALA A 175 -5.48 -3.63 -20.19
C ALA A 175 -6.18 -3.94 -21.52
N PHE A 176 -6.92 -5.05 -21.63
CA PHE A 176 -7.69 -5.36 -22.85
C PHE A 176 -8.87 -4.42 -23.05
N SER A 177 -9.56 -4.04 -21.97
CA SER A 177 -10.71 -3.14 -22.03
C SER A 177 -10.32 -1.74 -22.51
N ASP A 178 -9.11 -1.28 -22.15
CA ASP A 178 -8.56 -0.01 -22.59
C ASP A 178 -8.13 0.00 -24.08
N VAL A 179 -7.79 -1.15 -24.66
CA VAL A 179 -7.41 -1.26 -26.09
C VAL A 179 -8.62 -1.32 -27.02
N ILE A 180 -9.75 -1.86 -26.54
CA ILE A 180 -10.96 -2.07 -27.34
C ILE A 180 -11.84 -0.80 -27.38
N LYS A 181 -11.63 0.14 -26.47
CA LYS A 181 -12.26 1.48 -26.48
C LYS A 181 -11.47 2.46 -27.33
#